data_AF-A0A9C9K1Q3-F1
#
_entry.id   AF-A0A9C9K1Q3-F1
#
_cell.length_a   1.000
_cell.length_b   1.000
_cell.length_c   1.000
_cell.angle_alpha   90.00
_cell.angle_beta   90.00
_cell.angle_gamma   90.00
#
_symmetry.space_group_name_H-M   'P 1'
#
loop_
_entity.id
_entity.type
_entity.pdbx_description
1 polymer ?
#
loop_
_entity_poly.entity_id
_entity_poly.type
_entity_poly.pdbx_seq_one_letter_code
_entity_poly.pdbx_strand_id
1 'polypeptide(L)' 'EVGVAVSLGLLDVKALLDMVNSRPKGVTIIITGRNTPESIIKNADIVSDVGDLKHHFKRGIKAIEGIDF' A
#
# COMPACT_ATOMS: atom_id res chain seq x y z
N GLU A 1 4.15 4.99 1.56
CA GLU A 1 3.38 3.81 1.09
C GLU A 1 4.30 2.87 0.33
N VAL A 2 4.28 1.57 0.63
CA VAL A 2 5.18 0.57 0.00
C VAL A 2 4.76 0.31 -1.45
N GLY A 3 3.46 0.21 -1.73
CA GLY A 3 2.95 -0.01 -3.09
C GLY A 3 3.46 1.05 -4.07
N VAL A 4 3.46 2.32 -3.64
CA VAL A 4 3.98 3.45 -4.44
C VAL A 4 5.50 3.31 -4.66
N ALA A 5 6.27 3.01 -3.61
CA ALA A 5 7.72 2.87 -3.74
C ALA A 5 8.12 1.77 -4.74
N VAL A 6 7.44 0.63 -4.72
CA VAL A 6 7.67 -0.44 -5.71
C VAL A 6 7.23 0.00 -7.11
N SER A 7 6.07 0.64 -7.24
CA SER A 7 5.57 1.12 -8.53
C SER A 7 6.50 2.15 -9.20
N LEU A 8 7.23 2.93 -8.39
CA LEU A 8 8.22 3.90 -8.85
C LEU A 8 9.62 3.30 -9.06
N GLY A 9 9.80 2.01 -8.84
CA GLY A 9 11.12 1.35 -8.95
C GLY A 9 12.10 1.71 -7.84
N LEU A 10 11.63 2.34 -6.76
CA LEU A 10 12.47 2.72 -5.61
C LEU A 10 12.73 1.52 -4.67
N LEU A 11 11.90 0.48 -4.77
CA LEU A 11 12.01 -0.75 -4.01
C LEU A 11 11.81 -1.94 -4.95
N ASP A 12 12.75 -2.89 -4.93
CA ASP A 12 12.62 -4.13 -5.69
C ASP A 12 11.49 -4.99 -5.13
N VAL A 13 10.56 -5.38 -6.01
CA VAL A 13 9.41 -6.21 -5.66
C VAL A 13 9.84 -7.61 -5.21
N LYS A 14 10.93 -8.14 -5.77
CA LYS A 14 11.40 -9.47 -5.41
C LYS A 14 11.96 -9.47 -3.98
N ALA A 15 12.83 -8.52 -3.66
CA ALA A 15 13.32 -8.32 -2.29
C ALA A 15 12.19 -8.14 -1.27
N LEU A 16 11.13 -7.39 -1.63
CA LEU A 16 9.95 -7.23 -0.78
C LEU A 16 9.23 -8.57 -0.53
N LEU A 17 8.97 -9.35 -1.59
CA LEU A 17 8.29 -10.63 -1.47
C LEU A 17 9.11 -11.66 -0.69
N ASP A 18 10.43 -11.68 -0.87
CA ASP A 18 11.33 -12.55 -0.11
C ASP A 18 11.28 -12.22 1.40
N MET A 19 11.20 -10.94 1.76
CA MET A 19 11.00 -10.50 3.14
C MET A 19 9.64 -10.94 3.70
N VAL A 20 8.57 -10.77 2.91
CA VAL A 20 7.21 -11.19 3.32
C VAL A 20 7.13 -12.70 3.56
N ASN A 21 7.82 -13.48 2.74
CA ASN A 21 7.85 -14.94 2.83
C ASN A 21 8.75 -15.45 3.97
N SER A 22 9.79 -14.70 4.34
CA SER A 22 10.68 -15.04 5.45
C SER A 22 10.17 -14.58 6.82
N ARG A 23 8.99 -13.97 6.89
CA ARG A 23 8.42 -13.48 8.15
C ARG A 23 8.26 -14.60 9.19
N PRO A 24 8.47 -14.30 10.49
CA PRO A 24 8.21 -15.27 11.54
C PRO A 24 6.76 -15.75 11.58
N LYS A 25 6.54 -16.97 12.08
CA LYS A 25 5.19 -17.49 12.31
C LYS A 25 4.40 -16.57 13.24
N GLY A 26 3.14 -16.32 12.89
CA GLY A 26 2.24 -15.45 13.66
C GLY A 26 2.37 -13.95 13.35
N VAL A 27 3.29 -13.55 12.47
CA VAL A 27 3.39 -12.16 12.02
C VAL A 27 2.44 -11.92 10.84
N THR A 28 1.59 -10.90 10.98
CA THR A 28 0.76 -10.36 9.90
C THR A 28 1.43 -9.13 9.32
N ILE A 29 1.56 -9.08 8.00
CA ILE A 29 2.12 -7.93 7.28
C ILE A 29 0.98 -7.18 6.59
N ILE A 30 0.92 -5.88 6.80
CA ILE A 30 -0.03 -4.99 6.12
C ILE A 30 0.77 -4.11 5.16
N ILE A 31 0.42 -4.19 3.88
CA ILE A 31 1.03 -3.37 2.82
C ILE A 31 -0.01 -2.34 2.39
N THR A 32 0.36 -1.06 2.48
CA THR A 32 -0.47 0.04 1.99
C THR A 32 0.19 0.71 0.80
N GLY A 33 -0.65 1.14 -0.14
CA GLY A 33 -0.22 2.03 -1.21
C GLY A 33 -1.07 1.97 -2.46
N ARG A 34 -1.04 3.07 -3.20
CA ARG A 34 -1.62 3.14 -4.54
C ARG A 34 -0.76 2.38 -5.55
N ASN A 35 -1.39 1.96 -6.65
CA ASN A 35 -0.72 1.29 -7.78
C ASN A 35 0.13 0.08 -7.36
N THR A 36 -0.36 -0.69 -6.37
CA THR A 36 0.34 -1.87 -5.89
C THR A 36 0.49 -2.89 -7.04
N PRO A 37 1.72 -3.34 -7.37
CA PRO A 37 1.95 -4.31 -8.45
C PRO A 37 1.13 -5.59 -8.32
N GLU A 38 0.70 -6.14 -9.45
CA GLU A 38 -0.11 -7.36 -9.51
C GLU A 38 0.58 -8.56 -8.85
N SER A 39 1.91 -8.62 -8.88
CA SER A 39 2.68 -9.66 -8.19
C SER A 39 2.47 -9.63 -6.68
N ILE A 40 2.35 -8.45 -6.06
CA ILE A 40 2.07 -8.33 -4.62
C ILE A 40 0.63 -8.75 -4.34
N ILE A 41 -0.32 -8.29 -5.16
CA ILE A 41 -1.75 -8.62 -5.04
C ILE A 41 -1.96 -10.14 -5.09
N LYS A 42 -1.31 -10.83 -6.04
CA LYS A 42 -1.40 -12.29 -6.20
C LYS A 42 -0.83 -13.09 -5.02
N ASN A 43 0.09 -12.52 -4.25
CA ASN A 43 0.70 -13.16 -3.08
C ASN A 43 -0.03 -12.84 -1.77
N ALA A 44 -1.01 -11.93 -1.78
CA ALA A 44 -1.72 -11.50 -0.59
C ALA A 44 -2.92 -12.42 -0.29
N ASP A 45 -3.12 -12.75 0.98
CA ASP A 45 -4.30 -13.49 1.43
C ASP A 45 -5.58 -12.63 1.39
N ILE A 46 -5.42 -11.32 1.66
CA ILE A 46 -6.51 -10.34 1.70
C ILE A 46 -6.08 -9.10 0.94
N VAL A 47 -6.95 -8.62 0.05
CA VAL A 47 -6.76 -7.38 -0.71
C VAL A 47 -8.00 -6.51 -0.53
N SER A 48 -7.79 -5.25 -0.17
CA SER A 48 -8.85 -4.24 -0.10
C SER A 48 -8.48 -3.06 -0.99
N ASP A 49 -9.42 -2.62 -1.81
CA ASP A 49 -9.27 -1.46 -2.68
C ASP A 49 -10.09 -0.29 -2.13
N VAL A 50 -9.45 0.88 -2.03
CA VAL A 50 -10.07 2.11 -1.51
C VAL A 50 -10.14 3.13 -2.64
N GLY A 51 -11.32 3.23 -3.25
CA GLY A 51 -11.60 4.18 -4.31
C GLY A 51 -11.88 5.60 -3.79
N ASP A 52 -11.43 6.62 -4.53
CA ASP A 52 -11.74 8.03 -4.27
C ASP A 52 -13.06 8.46 -4.95
N LEU A 53 -14.19 7.99 -4.41
CA LEU A 53 -15.52 8.40 -4.86
C LEU A 53 -15.81 9.87 -4.51
N LYS A 54 -15.36 10.32 -3.33
CA LYS A 54 -15.54 11.70 -2.87
C LYS A 54 -14.45 12.05 -1.86
N HIS A 55 -13.72 13.13 -2.12
CA HIS A 55 -12.70 13.66 -1.22
C HIS A 55 -12.86 15.18 -1.05
N HIS A 56 -12.77 15.69 0.18
CA HIS A 56 -12.94 17.11 0.47
C HIS A 56 -11.84 17.98 -0.17
N PHE A 57 -10.65 17.42 -0.37
CA PHE A 57 -9.56 18.03 -1.15
C PHE A 57 -10.00 18.51 -2.54
N LYS A 58 -10.88 17.77 -3.24
CA LYS A 58 -11.41 18.18 -4.56
C LYS A 58 -12.25 19.46 -4.51
N ARG A 59 -12.68 19.89 -3.32
CA ARG A 59 -13.40 21.16 -3.06
C ARG A 59 -12.45 22.28 -2.58
N GLY A 60 -11.14 22.06 -2.61
CA GLY A 60 -10.13 23.04 -2.19
C GLY A 60 -9.86 23.07 -0.68
N ILE A 61 -10.44 22.15 0.10
CA ILE A 61 -10.14 22.03 1.54
C ILE A 61 -8.77 21.37 1.67
N LYS A 62 -7.83 22.06 2.34
CA LYS A 62 -6.48 21.55 2.60
C LYS A 62 -6.49 20.46 3.68
N ALA A 63 -5.35 19.80 3.85
CA ALA A 63 -5.15 18.78 4.88
C ALA A 63 -5.49 19.32 6.29
N ILE A 64 -6.20 18.50 7.06
CA ILE A 64 -6.66 18.77 8.42
C ILE A 64 -5.90 17.85 9.37
N GLU A 65 -5.26 18.45 10.38
CA GLU A 65 -4.57 17.71 11.45
C GLU A 65 -5.56 16.80 12.20
N GLY A 66 -5.15 15.54 12.43
CA GLY A 66 -5.98 14.52 13.05
C GLY A 66 -6.97 13.85 12.10
N ILE A 67 -7.01 14.24 10.82
CA ILE A 67 -7.80 13.58 9.77
C ILE A 67 -6.89 13.06 8.66
N ASP A 68 -6.08 13.94 8.05
CA ASP A 68 -5.24 13.60 6.91
C ASP A 68 -3.79 13.27 7.31
N PHE A 69 -3.36 13.75 8.49
CA PHE A 69 -2.06 13.47 9.09
C PHE A 69 -2.09 13.56 10.62
#